data_AF-A0A2D4LQ33-F1
#
_entry.id   AF-A0A2D4LQ33-F1
#
_cell.length_a   1.000
_cell.length_b   1.000
_cell.length_c   1.000
_cell.angle_alpha   90.00
_cell.angle_beta   90.00
_cell.angle_gamma   90.00
#
_symmetry.space_group_name_H-M   'P 1'
#
loop_
_entity.id
_entity.type
_entity.pdbx_description
1 polymer ?
#
loop_
_entity_poly.entity_id
_entity_poly.type
_entity_poly.pdbx_seq_one_letter_code
_entity_poly.pdbx_strand_id
1 'polypeptide(L)'
;LNSLLCYFTQDEEFYLVKWQGYSDSENTWEPRKNLRCISILKQFHRDLEQAFIRRGCKLKKNMRLLDLGISNYLVQKAKQRRALQHWEYELNAKRNHKGRIVVENEVDLDGPPRDFVYINEYKVGEGITLNQMAVGCECSDCLSEAAGGCCPGASHHKFAYNELGQVKIKAGMPIYECNSRCSCGIDCPNRVVQRGIRYDLCIFRTDNGCGWGVRTLEKIRKHSFVMEYVGEIITSEEAERRGQVYDRQGATYLFDLDYVEDVYTVDAAYYGNISHFVNHSCNPNLQVYNVFIENLDERLPRIAFFATRSIRAGEELTFDYNMQGKKEEIWEEFEITCNLP
;
A
#
# COMPACT_ATOMS: atom_id res chain seq x y z
N LEU A 1 -28.09 4.89 -8.99
CA LEU A 1 -28.67 5.85 -8.01
C LEU A 1 -27.65 6.92 -7.67
N ASN A 2 -27.71 8.06 -8.39
CA ASN A 2 -26.78 9.22 -8.47
C ASN A 2 -26.23 9.79 -7.17
N SER A 3 -27.21 10.14 -6.35
CA SER A 3 -27.21 10.99 -5.19
C SER A 3 -28.62 10.82 -4.63
N LEU A 4 -28.74 10.78 -3.30
CA LEU A 4 -30.04 10.75 -2.64
C LEU A 4 -30.13 12.00 -1.78
N LEU A 5 -31.31 12.61 -1.74
CA LEU A 5 -31.72 13.54 -0.69
C LEU A 5 -32.96 12.96 -0.04
N CYS A 6 -33.26 13.32 1.21
CA CYS A 6 -34.48 12.89 1.86
C CYS A 6 -35.31 14.09 2.33
N TYR A 7 -36.63 13.92 2.32
CA TYR A 7 -37.57 14.78 3.03
C TYR A 7 -38.53 13.90 3.85
N PHE A 8 -39.01 14.44 4.96
CA PHE A 8 -39.97 13.77 5.83
C PHE A 8 -41.31 14.50 5.78
N THR A 9 -42.40 13.76 5.53
CA THR A 9 -43.76 14.22 5.84
C THR A 9 -44.14 13.75 7.25
N GLN A 10 -45.34 14.08 7.73
CA GLN A 10 -45.79 13.62 9.05
C GLN A 10 -45.83 12.08 9.18
N ASP A 11 -46.02 11.36 8.06
CA ASP A 11 -46.27 9.91 8.07
C ASP A 11 -45.36 9.08 7.13
N GLU A 12 -44.61 9.70 6.21
CA GLU A 12 -43.78 8.98 5.24
C GLU A 12 -42.43 9.67 4.94
N GLU A 13 -41.38 8.85 4.73
CA GLU A 13 -40.09 9.28 4.20
C GLU A 13 -40.09 9.23 2.67
N PHE A 14 -39.57 10.29 2.04
CA PHE A 14 -39.35 10.34 0.60
C PHE A 14 -37.88 10.64 0.30
N TYR A 15 -37.44 10.14 -0.86
CA TYR A 15 -36.08 10.31 -1.34
C TYR A 15 -36.10 10.90 -2.73
N LEU A 16 -35.22 11.88 -3.01
CA LEU A 16 -34.98 12.35 -4.36
C LEU A 16 -34.01 11.38 -5.00
N VAL A 17 -34.51 10.60 -5.95
CA VAL A 17 -33.84 9.46 -6.53
C VAL A 17 -33.28 9.86 -7.87
N LYS A 18 -31.95 9.81 -8.01
CA LYS A 18 -31.34 9.87 -9.34
C LYS A 18 -31.27 8.49 -10.01
N TRP A 19 -32.09 8.31 -11.03
CA TRP A 19 -32.10 7.13 -11.89
C TRP A 19 -30.81 6.97 -12.72
N GLN A 20 -30.38 5.71 -12.86
CA GLN A 20 -29.21 5.33 -13.63
C GLN A 20 -29.52 5.40 -15.13
N GLY A 21 -28.64 5.99 -15.93
CA GLY A 21 -28.83 6.16 -17.38
C GLY A 21 -29.63 7.39 -17.80
N TYR A 22 -30.28 8.07 -16.85
CA TYR A 22 -31.10 9.26 -17.09
C TYR A 22 -30.33 10.53 -16.73
N SER A 23 -30.85 11.71 -17.06
CA SER A 23 -30.25 13.00 -16.68
C SER A 23 -30.67 13.44 -15.26
N ASP A 24 -30.10 14.51 -14.72
CA ASP A 24 -30.49 15.04 -13.40
C ASP A 24 -31.90 15.65 -13.39
N SER A 25 -32.43 16.06 -14.55
CA SER A 25 -33.78 16.60 -14.67
C SER A 25 -34.87 15.54 -14.51
N GLU A 26 -34.50 14.27 -14.59
CA GLU A 26 -35.41 13.13 -14.47
C GLU A 26 -35.44 12.55 -13.04
N ASN A 27 -34.81 13.22 -12.07
CA ASN A 27 -34.85 12.79 -10.68
C ASN A 27 -36.28 12.92 -10.13
N THR A 28 -36.78 11.87 -9.48
CA THR A 28 -38.14 11.85 -8.90
C THR A 28 -38.09 11.66 -7.39
N TRP A 29 -39.09 12.20 -6.70
CA TRP A 29 -39.29 11.94 -5.28
C TRP A 29 -40.06 10.64 -5.10
N GLU A 30 -39.43 9.66 -4.47
CA GLU A 30 -39.99 8.32 -4.27
C GLU A 30 -40.19 8.04 -2.77
N PRO A 31 -41.35 7.51 -2.36
CA PRO A 31 -41.55 7.10 -0.98
C PRO A 31 -40.67 5.88 -0.66
N ARG A 32 -40.24 5.77 0.61
CA ARG A 32 -39.37 4.69 1.10
C ARG A 32 -39.83 3.29 0.66
N LYS A 33 -41.15 3.05 0.65
CA LYS A 33 -41.79 1.77 0.28
C LYS A 33 -41.51 1.33 -1.17
N ASN A 34 -41.24 2.28 -2.06
CA ASN A 34 -40.95 2.00 -3.47
C ASN A 34 -39.48 1.60 -3.69
N LEU A 35 -38.61 1.87 -2.72
CA LEU A 35 -37.16 1.72 -2.87
C LEU A 35 -36.66 0.39 -2.32
N ARG A 36 -36.19 -0.47 -3.23
CA ARG A 36 -35.60 -1.79 -2.92
C ARG A 36 -34.08 -1.76 -2.72
N CYS A 37 -33.44 -0.62 -2.92
CA CYS A 37 -31.99 -0.41 -2.84
C CYS A 37 -31.48 -0.28 -1.39
N ILE A 38 -31.67 -1.33 -0.58
CA ILE A 38 -31.42 -1.31 0.87
C ILE A 38 -29.99 -0.87 1.22
N SER A 39 -28.97 -1.35 0.50
CA SER A 39 -27.57 -1.00 0.77
C SER A 39 -27.29 0.48 0.56
N ILE A 40 -27.83 1.06 -0.51
CA ILE A 40 -27.66 2.47 -0.87
C ILE A 40 -28.38 3.36 0.14
N LEU A 41 -29.60 2.97 0.55
CA LEU A 41 -30.33 3.69 1.60
C LEU A 41 -29.58 3.66 2.95
N LYS A 42 -29.04 2.50 3.35
CA LYS A 42 -28.21 2.39 4.55
C LYS A 42 -26.97 3.29 4.46
N GLN A 43 -26.31 3.34 3.31
CA GLN A 43 -25.16 4.23 3.10
C GLN A 43 -25.56 5.70 3.19
N PHE A 44 -26.66 6.10 2.55
CA PHE A 44 -27.18 7.46 2.60
C PHE A 44 -27.45 7.90 4.05
N HIS A 45 -28.10 7.06 4.86
CA HIS A 45 -28.39 7.38 6.26
C HIS A 45 -27.12 7.51 7.11
N ARG A 46 -26.09 6.69 6.86
CA ARG A 46 -24.77 6.88 7.50
C ARG A 46 -24.16 8.22 7.12
N ASP A 47 -24.18 8.58 5.84
CA ASP A 47 -23.62 9.84 5.36
C ASP A 47 -24.37 11.05 5.94
N LEU A 48 -25.70 10.92 6.06
CA LEU A 48 -26.58 11.90 6.68
C LEU A 48 -26.22 12.09 8.16
N GLU A 49 -26.15 11.01 8.93
CA GLU A 49 -25.77 11.06 10.34
C GLU A 49 -24.39 11.71 10.54
N GLN A 50 -23.40 11.32 9.73
CA GLN A 50 -22.06 11.92 9.74
C GLN A 50 -22.08 13.42 9.40
N ALA A 51 -22.91 13.85 8.44
CA ALA A 51 -23.06 15.26 8.11
C ALA A 51 -23.58 16.09 9.29
N PHE A 52 -24.51 15.54 10.08
CA PHE A 52 -25.02 16.18 11.30
C PHE A 52 -23.97 16.23 12.40
N ILE A 53 -23.25 15.13 12.64
CA ILE A 53 -22.16 15.06 13.63
C ILE A 53 -21.09 16.10 13.34
N ARG A 54 -20.66 16.24 12.07
CA ARG A 54 -19.67 17.25 11.64
C ARG A 54 -20.11 18.70 11.92
N ARG A 55 -21.42 18.97 11.94
CA ARG A 55 -21.99 20.28 12.29
C ARG A 55 -22.24 20.46 13.78
N GLY A 56 -21.88 19.48 14.63
CA GLY A 56 -22.21 19.50 16.06
C GLY A 56 -23.72 19.43 16.33
N CYS A 57 -24.51 18.96 15.37
CA CYS A 57 -25.97 18.92 15.45
C CYS A 57 -26.46 17.47 15.57
N LYS A 58 -27.65 17.28 16.18
CA LYS A 58 -28.35 15.99 16.17
C LYS A 58 -29.33 15.94 15.00
N LEU A 59 -29.46 14.78 14.36
CA LEU A 59 -30.50 14.53 13.36
C LEU A 59 -31.88 14.71 14.02
N LYS A 60 -32.67 15.67 13.52
CA LYS A 60 -34.01 15.95 14.03
C LYS A 60 -35.03 15.10 13.29
N LYS A 61 -35.82 14.30 14.02
CA LYS A 61 -36.85 13.39 13.46
C LYS A 61 -37.96 14.10 12.68
N ASN A 62 -38.17 15.41 12.90
CA ASN A 62 -39.26 16.18 12.32
C ASN A 62 -38.78 17.22 11.28
N MET A 63 -37.72 16.92 10.53
CA MET A 63 -37.21 17.83 9.50
C MET A 63 -38.01 17.74 8.21
N ARG A 64 -38.70 18.83 7.85
CA ARG A 64 -39.43 18.93 6.57
C ARG A 64 -38.50 18.99 5.37
N LEU A 65 -37.33 19.60 5.51
CA LEU A 65 -36.32 19.71 4.44
C LEU A 65 -34.91 19.69 5.04
N LEU A 66 -33.97 19.05 4.35
CA LEU A 66 -32.55 19.17 4.66
C LEU A 66 -32.07 20.58 4.33
N ASP A 67 -31.24 21.15 5.20
CA ASP A 67 -30.54 22.41 4.91
C ASP A 67 -29.67 22.26 3.65
N LEU A 68 -29.48 23.36 2.91
CA LEU A 68 -28.74 23.37 1.65
C LEU A 68 -27.33 22.82 1.81
N GLY A 69 -26.64 23.13 2.92
CA GLY A 69 -25.26 22.66 3.08
C GLY A 69 -25.15 21.18 3.45
N ILE A 70 -26.15 20.60 4.15
CA ILE A 70 -26.20 19.13 4.36
C ILE A 70 -26.47 18.44 3.03
N SER A 71 -27.43 18.97 2.26
CA SER A 71 -27.78 18.46 0.94
C SER A 71 -26.58 18.50 -0.01
N ASN A 72 -25.84 19.61 -0.06
CA ASN A 72 -24.64 19.75 -0.87
C ASN A 72 -23.54 18.76 -0.46
N TYR A 73 -23.31 18.60 0.85
CA TYR A 73 -22.35 17.61 1.36
C TYR A 73 -22.72 16.18 0.92
N LEU A 74 -24.00 15.79 1.05
CA LEU A 74 -24.47 14.46 0.66
C LEU A 74 -24.29 14.18 -0.83
N VAL A 75 -24.57 15.17 -1.68
CA VAL A 75 -24.34 15.08 -3.12
C VAL A 75 -22.83 14.92 -3.42
N GLN A 76 -21.98 15.72 -2.78
CA GLN A 76 -20.53 15.63 -2.93
C GLN A 76 -19.99 14.28 -2.44
N LYS A 77 -20.44 13.79 -1.29
CA LYS A 77 -20.07 12.48 -0.73
C LYS A 77 -20.47 11.34 -1.65
N ALA A 78 -21.67 11.40 -2.23
CA ALA A 78 -22.12 10.41 -3.20
C ALA A 78 -21.26 10.41 -4.48
N LYS A 79 -20.89 11.59 -5.00
CA LYS A 79 -19.97 11.73 -6.14
C LYS A 79 -18.59 11.17 -5.83
N GLN A 80 -18.03 11.52 -4.67
CA GLN A 80 -16.74 11.02 -4.19
C GLN A 80 -16.75 9.49 -4.09
N ARG A 81 -17.75 8.87 -3.45
CA ARG A 81 -17.83 7.41 -3.30
C ARG A 81 -17.77 6.68 -4.64
N ARG A 82 -18.39 7.22 -5.69
CA ARG A 82 -18.32 6.64 -7.04
C ARG A 82 -16.95 6.75 -7.65
N ALA A 83 -16.31 7.91 -7.49
CA ALA A 83 -14.96 8.12 -7.99
C ALA A 83 -13.99 7.13 -7.31
N LEU A 84 -14.13 6.93 -5.99
CA LEU A 84 -13.35 5.94 -5.24
C LEU A 84 -13.67 4.51 -5.68
N GLN A 85 -14.94 4.16 -5.91
CA GLN A 85 -15.33 2.83 -6.43
C GLN A 85 -14.75 2.56 -7.82
N HIS A 86 -14.77 3.57 -8.71
CA HIS A 86 -14.16 3.43 -10.03
C HIS A 86 -12.65 3.29 -9.93
N TRP A 87 -11.99 4.08 -9.08
CA TRP A 87 -10.56 3.95 -8.84
C TRP A 87 -10.19 2.60 -8.23
N GLU A 88 -10.94 2.10 -7.24
CA GLU A 88 -10.79 0.75 -6.71
C GLU A 88 -10.86 -0.29 -7.83
N TYR A 89 -11.87 -0.21 -8.72
CA TYR A 89 -11.97 -1.10 -9.87
C TYR A 89 -10.71 -1.05 -10.76
N GLU A 90 -10.22 0.14 -11.09
CA GLU A 90 -8.99 0.32 -11.89
C GLU A 90 -7.75 -0.29 -11.22
N LEU A 91 -7.58 -0.08 -9.91
CA LEU A 91 -6.49 -0.68 -9.14
C LEU A 91 -6.55 -2.21 -9.17
N ASN A 92 -7.75 -2.79 -8.98
CA ASN A 92 -7.96 -4.22 -8.97
C ASN A 92 -7.80 -4.85 -10.37
N ALA A 93 -8.13 -4.10 -11.43
CA ALA A 93 -7.95 -4.54 -12.82
C ALA A 93 -6.47 -4.53 -13.24
N LYS A 94 -5.66 -3.60 -12.69
CA LYS A 94 -4.23 -3.48 -13.01
C LYS A 94 -3.33 -4.39 -12.19
N ARG A 95 -3.74 -4.83 -11.00
CA ARG A 95 -2.86 -5.63 -10.14
C ARG A 95 -2.53 -7.00 -10.74
N ASN A 96 -1.32 -7.49 -10.50
CA ASN A 96 -0.88 -8.83 -10.91
C ASN A 96 -0.76 -9.83 -9.74
N HIS A 97 -1.18 -9.44 -8.53
CA HIS A 97 -1.09 -10.23 -7.31
C HIS A 97 -2.47 -10.68 -6.80
N LYS A 98 -2.51 -11.54 -5.78
CA LYS A 98 -3.77 -12.15 -5.32
C LYS A 98 -4.57 -11.24 -4.40
N GLY A 99 -3.89 -10.46 -3.55
CA GLY A 99 -4.51 -9.60 -2.56
C GLY A 99 -5.40 -8.52 -3.17
N ARG A 100 -6.63 -8.38 -2.68
CA ARG A 100 -7.54 -7.31 -3.12
C ARG A 100 -7.09 -5.96 -2.60
N ILE A 101 -7.37 -4.92 -3.38
CA ILE A 101 -7.16 -3.54 -2.96
C ILE A 101 -8.55 -2.93 -2.76
N VAL A 102 -8.83 -2.43 -1.57
CA VAL A 102 -10.06 -1.72 -1.25
C VAL A 102 -9.74 -0.25 -1.08
N VAL A 103 -10.67 0.64 -1.40
CA VAL A 103 -10.52 2.09 -1.22
C VAL A 103 -11.67 2.64 -0.39
N GLU A 104 -11.33 3.28 0.74
CA GLU A 104 -12.31 3.83 1.67
C GLU A 104 -11.98 5.26 2.11
N ASN A 105 -12.97 6.14 2.10
CA ASN A 105 -12.83 7.46 2.70
C ASN A 105 -14.11 7.80 3.48
N GLU A 106 -14.02 7.77 4.81
CA GLU A 106 -15.09 8.18 5.72
C GLU A 106 -14.75 9.49 6.47
N VAL A 107 -13.58 10.08 6.19
CA VAL A 107 -13.01 11.21 6.94
C VAL A 107 -13.24 12.55 6.25
N ASP A 108 -13.19 12.63 4.93
CA ASP A 108 -13.41 13.88 4.20
C ASP A 108 -14.00 13.63 2.81
N LEU A 109 -13.90 14.62 1.92
CA LEU A 109 -14.43 14.59 0.55
C LEU A 109 -13.34 14.38 -0.51
N ASP A 110 -12.11 14.04 -0.13
CA ASP A 110 -11.03 13.82 -1.09
C ASP A 110 -11.30 12.56 -1.94
N GLY A 111 -11.23 12.75 -3.26
CA GLY A 111 -11.37 11.67 -4.23
C GLY A 111 -10.05 10.94 -4.51
N PRO A 112 -10.03 10.11 -5.57
CA PRO A 112 -8.80 9.48 -6.05
C PRO A 112 -7.68 10.51 -6.29
N PRO A 113 -6.41 10.16 -6.03
CA PRO A 113 -5.27 11.00 -6.39
C PRO A 113 -5.25 11.24 -7.90
N ARG A 114 -4.92 12.47 -8.31
CA ARG A 114 -4.99 12.89 -9.72
C ARG A 114 -3.79 12.42 -10.54
N ASP A 115 -2.61 12.46 -9.95
CA ASP A 115 -1.33 12.26 -10.65
C ASP A 115 -0.62 10.98 -10.19
N PHE A 116 -1.36 9.88 -10.10
CA PHE A 116 -0.84 8.59 -9.66
C PHE A 116 -1.21 7.47 -10.64
N VAL A 117 -0.20 6.70 -11.04
CA VAL A 117 -0.32 5.55 -11.94
C VAL A 117 0.10 4.28 -11.20
N TYR A 118 -0.84 3.36 -11.02
CA TYR A 118 -0.55 2.06 -10.40
C TYR A 118 0.31 1.18 -11.31
N ILE A 119 1.46 0.74 -10.81
CA ILE A 119 2.37 -0.22 -11.45
C ILE A 119 2.66 -1.39 -10.51
N ASN A 120 3.00 -2.56 -11.05
CA ASN A 120 3.28 -3.76 -10.26
C ASN A 120 4.78 -4.03 -10.10
N GLU A 121 5.59 -3.56 -11.05
CA GLU A 121 7.03 -3.75 -11.14
C GLU A 121 7.70 -2.39 -11.34
N TYR A 122 9.00 -2.30 -11.07
CA TYR A 122 9.76 -1.07 -11.30
C TYR A 122 9.62 -0.56 -12.73
N LYS A 123 9.44 0.75 -12.85
CA LYS A 123 9.63 1.46 -14.12
C LYS A 123 11.09 1.92 -14.18
N VAL A 124 11.85 1.44 -15.16
CA VAL A 124 13.26 1.81 -15.29
C VAL A 124 13.37 3.20 -15.94
N GLY A 125 14.07 4.12 -15.28
CA GLY A 125 14.35 5.47 -15.79
C GLY A 125 15.34 5.47 -16.95
N GLU A 126 15.48 6.63 -17.60
CA GLU A 126 16.33 6.79 -18.77
C GLU A 126 17.80 6.51 -18.45
N GLY A 127 18.48 5.75 -19.33
CA GLY A 127 19.90 5.41 -19.19
C GLY A 127 20.22 4.29 -18.18
N ILE A 128 19.22 3.77 -17.45
CA ILE A 128 19.42 2.69 -16.47
C ILE A 128 19.18 1.34 -17.15
N THR A 129 20.07 0.38 -16.93
CA THR A 129 19.96 -0.97 -17.48
C THR A 129 19.90 -2.01 -16.37
N LEU A 130 18.87 -2.86 -16.39
CA LEU A 130 18.77 -4.02 -15.52
C LEU A 130 19.37 -5.24 -16.21
N ASN A 131 20.45 -5.78 -15.64
CA ASN A 131 21.07 -6.99 -16.14
C ASN A 131 20.33 -8.22 -15.59
N GLN A 132 19.76 -9.03 -16.49
CA GLN A 132 19.08 -10.25 -16.09
C GLN A 132 20.07 -11.33 -15.64
N MET A 133 19.66 -12.13 -14.65
CA MET A 133 20.45 -13.27 -14.19
C MET A 133 20.68 -14.29 -15.31
N ALA A 134 21.95 -14.68 -15.45
CA ALA A 134 22.38 -15.67 -16.42
C ALA A 134 22.26 -17.11 -15.89
N VAL A 135 22.29 -17.30 -14.57
CA VAL A 135 22.39 -18.61 -13.91
C VAL A 135 21.33 -18.73 -12.82
N GLY A 136 20.81 -19.94 -12.63
CA GLY A 136 19.95 -20.31 -11.51
C GLY A 136 20.40 -21.63 -10.88
N CYS A 137 19.81 -22.00 -9.75
CA CYS A 137 20.16 -23.25 -9.08
C CYS A 137 19.55 -24.47 -9.79
N GLU A 138 20.20 -25.62 -9.63
CA GLU A 138 19.75 -26.93 -10.13
C GLU A 138 19.16 -27.81 -9.02
N CYS A 139 18.88 -27.21 -7.85
CA CYS A 139 18.40 -27.92 -6.68
C CYS A 139 17.09 -28.67 -6.92
N SER A 140 17.00 -29.87 -6.33
CA SER A 140 15.75 -30.63 -6.26
C SER A 140 14.88 -30.16 -5.08
N ASP A 141 15.54 -29.84 -3.96
CA ASP A 141 14.92 -29.23 -2.78
C ASP A 141 15.76 -28.05 -2.30
N CYS A 142 15.33 -26.84 -2.67
CA CYS A 142 15.99 -25.60 -2.32
C CYS A 142 16.09 -25.32 -0.80
N LEU A 143 15.22 -25.91 0.03
CA LEU A 143 15.25 -25.70 1.47
C LEU A 143 16.33 -26.58 2.12
N SER A 144 16.39 -27.85 1.74
CA SER A 144 17.34 -28.82 2.26
C SER A 144 18.77 -28.61 1.72
N GLU A 145 18.89 -28.14 0.47
CA GLU A 145 20.17 -27.90 -0.22
C GLU A 145 20.70 -26.45 -0.07
N ALA A 146 20.19 -25.70 0.93
CA ALA A 146 20.44 -24.28 1.09
C ALA A 146 21.93 -23.87 1.17
N ALA A 147 22.77 -24.70 1.82
CA ALA A 147 24.20 -24.42 2.03
C ALA A 147 25.11 -24.96 0.91
N GLY A 148 24.58 -25.81 0.01
CA GLY A 148 25.37 -26.59 -0.94
C GLY A 148 25.12 -26.28 -2.42
N GLY A 149 24.27 -25.29 -2.76
CA GLY A 149 24.01 -24.95 -4.17
C GLY A 149 22.75 -24.15 -4.49
N CYS A 150 21.89 -23.87 -3.50
CA CYS A 150 20.74 -22.97 -3.73
C CYS A 150 21.20 -21.50 -3.87
N CYS A 151 20.38 -20.65 -4.51
CA CYS A 151 20.73 -19.26 -4.83
C CYS A 151 21.31 -18.44 -3.65
N PRO A 152 20.77 -18.53 -2.41
CA PRO A 152 21.37 -17.85 -1.27
C PRO A 152 22.80 -18.33 -1.00
N GLY A 153 23.01 -19.65 -0.95
CA GLY A 153 24.32 -20.25 -0.67
C GLY A 153 25.35 -19.96 -1.76
N ALA A 154 24.93 -19.98 -3.04
CA ALA A 154 25.78 -19.61 -4.16
C ALA A 154 26.24 -18.14 -4.10
N SER A 155 25.40 -17.26 -3.56
CA SER A 155 25.76 -15.87 -3.26
C SER A 155 26.46 -15.69 -1.91
N HIS A 156 26.85 -16.77 -1.22
CA HIS A 156 27.44 -16.75 0.14
C HIS A 156 26.54 -16.15 1.24
N HIS A 157 25.23 -16.25 1.07
CA HIS A 157 24.22 -15.73 1.99
C HIS A 157 23.36 -16.84 2.63
N LYS A 158 22.72 -16.50 3.76
CA LYS A 158 21.83 -17.41 4.47
C LYS A 158 20.48 -17.52 3.77
N PHE A 159 19.88 -18.71 3.80
CA PHE A 159 18.50 -18.91 3.34
C PHE A 159 17.54 -18.03 4.17
N ALA A 160 16.77 -17.18 3.49
CA ALA A 160 16.03 -16.09 4.14
C ALA A 160 14.77 -16.56 4.88
N TYR A 161 14.17 -17.68 4.48
CA TYR A 161 12.83 -18.08 4.91
C TYR A 161 12.80 -19.36 5.77
N ASN A 162 11.74 -19.51 6.56
CA ASN A 162 11.35 -20.79 7.14
C ASN A 162 10.33 -21.52 6.23
N GLU A 163 9.89 -22.71 6.64
CA GLU A 163 8.91 -23.53 5.92
C GLU A 163 7.54 -22.84 5.70
N LEU A 164 7.24 -21.82 6.51
CA LEU A 164 6.01 -21.03 6.40
C LEU A 164 6.17 -19.80 5.49
N GLY A 165 7.32 -19.61 4.85
CA GLY A 165 7.63 -18.44 4.03
C GLY A 165 7.87 -17.17 4.85
N GLN A 166 8.15 -17.29 6.15
CA GLN A 166 8.44 -16.16 7.02
C GLN A 166 9.94 -15.87 7.04
N VAL A 167 10.32 -14.60 7.00
CA VAL A 167 11.72 -14.18 7.08
C VAL A 167 12.33 -14.54 8.44
N LYS A 168 13.53 -15.13 8.42
CA LYS A 168 14.28 -15.53 9.64
C LYS A 168 15.64 -14.86 9.76
N ILE A 169 16.12 -14.22 8.70
CA ILE A 169 17.34 -13.41 8.74
C ILE A 169 17.03 -12.05 9.41
N LYS A 170 18.05 -11.41 9.97
CA LYS A 170 17.95 -10.06 10.56
C LYS A 170 17.82 -9.01 9.45
N ALA A 171 17.20 -7.88 9.78
CA ALA A 171 17.22 -6.69 8.93
C ALA A 171 18.68 -6.28 8.61
N GLY A 172 18.90 -5.71 7.42
CA GLY A 172 20.23 -5.39 6.89
C GLY A 172 20.90 -6.54 6.14
N MET A 173 20.54 -7.81 6.39
CA MET A 173 20.98 -8.92 5.54
C MET A 173 20.11 -9.01 4.28
N PRO A 174 20.70 -9.18 3.08
CA PRO A 174 19.95 -9.28 1.84
C PRO A 174 19.26 -10.65 1.71
N ILE A 175 18.20 -10.65 0.91
CA ILE A 175 17.46 -11.84 0.51
C ILE A 175 17.82 -12.17 -0.94
N TYR A 176 18.26 -13.39 -1.18
CA TYR A 176 18.50 -13.92 -2.52
C TYR A 176 17.46 -14.99 -2.84
N GLU A 177 16.43 -14.65 -3.62
CA GLU A 177 15.43 -15.63 -4.04
C GLU A 177 15.91 -16.47 -5.22
N CYS A 178 15.23 -17.59 -5.46
CA CYS A 178 15.38 -18.30 -6.72
C CYS A 178 14.78 -17.49 -7.87
N ASN A 179 15.38 -17.58 -9.05
CA ASN A 179 15.06 -16.77 -10.22
C ASN A 179 14.49 -17.58 -11.38
N SER A 180 14.18 -16.94 -12.50
CA SER A 180 13.63 -17.57 -13.71
C SER A 180 14.55 -18.61 -14.37
N ARG A 181 15.85 -18.61 -14.07
CA ARG A 181 16.85 -19.58 -14.56
C ARG A 181 17.01 -20.81 -13.66
N CYS A 182 16.38 -20.84 -12.49
CA CYS A 182 16.45 -21.97 -11.58
C CYS A 182 15.56 -23.12 -12.05
N SER A 183 15.99 -24.37 -11.80
CA SER A 183 15.21 -25.56 -12.12
C SER A 183 14.00 -25.77 -11.19
N CYS A 184 13.95 -25.09 -10.05
CA CYS A 184 12.88 -25.21 -9.07
C CYS A 184 11.62 -24.45 -9.49
N GLY A 185 10.45 -25.06 -9.25
CA GLY A 185 9.14 -24.51 -9.63
C GLY A 185 8.67 -23.32 -8.79
N ILE A 186 7.46 -22.84 -9.10
CA ILE A 186 6.84 -21.67 -8.44
C ILE A 186 6.59 -21.88 -6.93
N ASP A 187 6.37 -23.13 -6.53
CA ASP A 187 6.14 -23.52 -5.14
C ASP A 187 7.44 -23.63 -4.31
N CYS A 188 8.61 -23.37 -4.92
CA CYS A 188 9.89 -23.33 -4.23
C CYS A 188 9.82 -22.44 -2.97
N PRO A 189 10.29 -22.92 -1.80
CA PRO A 189 10.25 -22.17 -0.55
C PRO A 189 11.16 -20.92 -0.56
N ASN A 190 12.05 -20.80 -1.54
CA ASN A 190 12.87 -19.62 -1.79
C ASN A 190 12.27 -18.67 -2.85
N ARG A 191 10.94 -18.69 -3.02
CA ARG A 191 10.16 -17.78 -3.86
C ARG A 191 8.98 -17.25 -3.05
N VAL A 192 9.18 -16.18 -2.28
CA VAL A 192 8.18 -15.56 -1.41
C VAL A 192 7.74 -14.21 -1.95
N VAL A 193 8.70 -13.30 -2.15
CA VAL A 193 8.46 -11.91 -2.61
C VAL A 193 7.90 -11.92 -4.02
N GLN A 194 8.50 -12.70 -4.94
CA GLN A 194 8.01 -12.82 -6.32
C GLN A 194 6.62 -13.44 -6.48
N ARG A 195 6.01 -13.97 -5.41
CA ARG A 195 4.61 -14.43 -5.43
C ARG A 195 3.60 -13.28 -5.27
N GLY A 196 4.10 -12.07 -5.03
CA GLY A 196 3.31 -10.85 -4.89
C GLY A 196 2.45 -10.82 -3.62
N ILE A 197 1.73 -9.71 -3.45
CA ILE A 197 0.87 -9.46 -2.29
C ILE A 197 -0.21 -10.54 -2.17
N ARG A 198 -0.37 -11.09 -0.96
CA ARG A 198 -1.32 -12.17 -0.65
C ARG A 198 -2.50 -11.74 0.21
N TYR A 199 -2.39 -10.59 0.86
CA TYR A 199 -3.38 -10.08 1.80
C TYR A 199 -4.31 -9.09 1.13
N ASP A 200 -5.58 -9.09 1.51
CA ASP A 200 -6.49 -8.00 1.15
C ASP A 200 -6.10 -6.74 1.94
N LEU A 201 -5.80 -5.65 1.22
CA LEU A 201 -5.35 -4.38 1.77
C LEU A 201 -6.35 -3.27 1.43
N CYS A 202 -6.44 -2.26 2.28
CA CYS A 202 -7.33 -1.11 2.08
C CYS A 202 -6.53 0.18 2.13
N ILE A 203 -6.58 0.95 1.03
CA ILE A 203 -6.18 2.35 1.00
C ILE A 203 -7.30 3.14 1.65
N PHE A 204 -7.04 3.74 2.80
CA PHE A 204 -8.05 4.44 3.58
C PHE A 204 -7.64 5.86 3.89
N ARG A 205 -8.61 6.76 4.02
CA ARG A 205 -8.35 8.13 4.50
C ARG A 205 -8.17 8.11 6.01
N THR A 206 -7.03 8.58 6.51
CA THR A 206 -6.74 8.68 7.95
C THR A 206 -7.49 9.86 8.57
N ASP A 207 -7.82 9.76 9.86
CA ASP A 207 -8.55 10.80 10.61
C ASP A 207 -7.62 11.77 11.38
N ASN A 208 -6.30 11.52 11.32
CA ASN A 208 -5.26 12.28 12.00
C ASN A 208 -4.57 13.35 11.12
N GLY A 209 -5.05 13.55 9.89
CA GLY A 209 -4.46 14.53 8.96
C GLY A 209 -3.26 14.03 8.16
N CYS A 210 -2.86 12.76 8.28
CA CYS A 210 -1.81 12.15 7.46
C CYS A 210 -2.25 11.80 6.03
N GLY A 211 -3.49 12.16 5.64
CA GLY A 211 -3.99 11.93 4.29
C GLY A 211 -4.40 10.47 4.06
N TRP A 212 -3.84 9.83 3.04
CA TRP A 212 -4.13 8.43 2.74
C TRP A 212 -3.16 7.52 3.50
N GLY A 213 -3.67 6.38 3.97
CA GLY A 213 -2.91 5.32 4.63
C GLY A 213 -3.25 3.96 4.02
N VAL A 214 -2.53 2.92 4.42
CA VAL A 214 -2.85 1.53 4.06
C VAL A 214 -3.10 0.73 5.33
N ARG A 215 -4.15 -0.08 5.36
CA ARG A 215 -4.41 -1.05 6.42
C ARG A 215 -4.64 -2.43 5.87
N THR A 216 -4.33 -3.46 6.65
CA THR A 216 -4.67 -4.84 6.28
C THR A 216 -6.13 -5.14 6.63
N LEU A 217 -6.83 -5.92 5.79
CA LEU A 217 -8.19 -6.40 6.09
C LEU A 217 -8.20 -7.75 6.81
N GLU A 218 -7.03 -8.37 6.97
CA GLU A 218 -6.86 -9.66 7.61
C GLU A 218 -5.63 -9.66 8.54
N LYS A 219 -5.50 -10.72 9.35
CA LYS A 219 -4.37 -10.86 10.28
C LYS A 219 -3.10 -11.23 9.51
N ILE A 220 -2.05 -10.44 9.67
CA ILE A 220 -0.71 -10.76 9.16
C ILE A 220 0.12 -11.33 10.31
N ARG A 221 0.79 -12.46 10.06
CA ARG A 221 1.70 -13.08 11.04
C ARG A 221 3.04 -12.35 11.04
N LYS A 222 3.71 -12.34 12.20
CA LYS A 222 5.08 -11.85 12.33
C LYS A 222 5.98 -12.47 11.24
N HIS A 223 6.87 -11.67 10.69
CA HIS A 223 7.85 -12.00 9.66
C HIS A 223 7.26 -12.45 8.31
N SER A 224 5.98 -12.20 8.04
CA SER A 224 5.40 -12.49 6.72
C SER A 224 5.69 -11.36 5.74
N PHE A 225 5.95 -11.70 4.49
CA PHE A 225 6.02 -10.73 3.39
C PHE A 225 4.67 -10.04 3.19
N VAL A 226 4.66 -8.72 3.06
CA VAL A 226 3.42 -7.92 2.94
C VAL A 226 3.28 -7.32 1.54
N MET A 227 4.27 -6.56 1.10
CA MET A 227 4.30 -5.89 -0.21
C MET A 227 5.72 -5.44 -0.56
N GLU A 228 5.93 -5.00 -1.79
CA GLU A 228 7.17 -4.33 -2.22
C GLU A 228 6.98 -2.82 -2.31
N TYR A 229 8.06 -2.06 -2.17
CA TYR A 229 8.09 -0.64 -2.52
C TYR A 229 8.48 -0.48 -3.98
N VAL A 230 7.54 -0.03 -4.80
CA VAL A 230 7.69 0.05 -6.25
C VAL A 230 7.48 1.48 -6.73
N GLY A 231 8.33 1.91 -7.66
CA GLY A 231 8.26 3.20 -8.32
C GLY A 231 9.09 3.26 -9.60
N GLU A 232 9.43 4.47 -10.03
CA GLU A 232 10.41 4.72 -11.09
C GLU A 232 11.82 4.67 -10.51
N ILE A 233 12.71 3.84 -11.05
CA ILE A 233 14.12 3.85 -10.69
C ILE A 233 14.77 5.02 -11.43
N ILE A 234 15.39 5.92 -10.68
CA ILE A 234 16.13 7.09 -11.17
C ILE A 234 17.52 7.13 -10.54
N THR A 235 18.44 7.88 -11.12
CA THR A 235 19.75 8.17 -10.51
C THR A 235 19.59 9.09 -9.30
N SER A 236 20.46 8.99 -8.29
CA SER A 236 20.42 9.89 -7.12
C SER A 236 20.52 11.39 -7.50
N GLU A 237 21.23 11.74 -8.60
CA GLU A 237 21.26 13.12 -9.13
C GLU A 237 19.86 13.62 -9.56
N GLU A 238 19.13 12.80 -10.31
CA GLU A 238 17.75 13.10 -10.72
C GLU A 238 16.79 13.11 -9.52
N ALA A 239 17.03 12.25 -8.52
CA ALA A 239 16.27 12.24 -7.28
C ALA A 239 16.44 13.55 -6.50
N GLU A 240 17.67 14.05 -6.34
CA GLU A 240 17.96 15.35 -5.73
C GLU A 240 17.25 16.49 -6.47
N ARG A 241 17.32 16.49 -7.82
CA ARG A 241 16.65 17.49 -8.65
C ARG A 241 15.13 17.49 -8.44
N ARG A 242 14.50 16.31 -8.32
CA ARG A 242 13.06 16.16 -8.05
C ARG A 242 12.71 16.47 -6.58
N GLY A 243 13.56 16.06 -5.65
CA GLY A 243 13.41 16.21 -4.20
C GLY A 243 13.22 17.65 -3.78
N GLN A 244 13.96 18.58 -4.39
CA GLN A 244 13.79 20.03 -4.16
C GLN A 244 12.36 20.54 -4.43
N VAL A 245 11.61 19.88 -5.31
CA VAL A 245 10.19 20.18 -5.58
C VAL A 245 9.29 19.49 -4.56
N TYR A 246 9.57 18.22 -4.23
CA TYR A 246 8.77 17.40 -3.32
C TYR A 246 8.84 17.90 -1.87
N ASP A 247 10.00 18.36 -1.41
CA ASP A 247 10.19 18.92 -0.06
C ASP A 247 9.29 20.13 0.19
N ARG A 248 9.14 20.99 -0.83
CA ARG A 248 8.22 22.14 -0.77
C ARG A 248 6.76 21.73 -0.69
N GLN A 249 6.44 20.51 -1.13
CA GLN A 249 5.10 19.93 -1.10
C GLN A 249 4.87 19.03 0.13
N GLY A 250 5.91 18.80 0.95
CA GLY A 250 5.86 17.87 2.10
C GLY A 250 5.67 16.42 1.68
N ALA A 251 6.12 16.06 0.47
CA ALA A 251 5.95 14.74 -0.13
C ALA A 251 7.22 13.90 0.01
N THR A 252 7.11 12.69 0.57
CA THR A 252 8.22 11.76 0.78
C THR A 252 8.00 10.47 0.00
N TYR A 253 8.31 10.50 -1.30
CA TYR A 253 8.15 9.37 -2.21
C TYR A 253 9.47 8.82 -2.77
N LEU A 254 10.59 9.40 -2.34
CA LEU A 254 11.93 8.96 -2.72
C LEU A 254 12.42 7.92 -1.73
N PHE A 255 12.90 6.80 -2.25
CA PHE A 255 13.51 5.73 -1.47
C PHE A 255 14.88 5.38 -2.05
N ASP A 256 15.95 5.79 -1.36
CA ASP A 256 17.31 5.55 -1.80
C ASP A 256 17.69 4.07 -1.70
N LEU A 257 18.35 3.56 -2.73
CA LEU A 257 18.81 2.18 -2.83
C LEU A 257 20.25 2.04 -2.29
N ASP A 258 20.43 2.44 -1.04
CA ASP A 258 21.74 2.60 -0.38
C ASP A 258 22.36 1.30 0.18
N TYR A 259 21.98 0.14 -0.37
CA TYR A 259 22.47 -1.15 0.13
C TYR A 259 23.99 -1.32 -0.01
N VAL A 260 24.56 -0.90 -1.15
CA VAL A 260 26.02 -0.89 -1.39
C VAL A 260 26.53 0.50 -1.71
N GLU A 261 25.85 1.22 -2.60
CA GLU A 261 26.23 2.54 -3.08
C GLU A 261 24.96 3.36 -3.32
N ASP A 262 25.01 4.65 -2.97
CA ASP A 262 23.92 5.61 -3.25
C ASP A 262 24.03 6.12 -4.69
N VAL A 263 23.61 5.26 -5.63
CA VAL A 263 23.64 5.54 -7.07
C VAL A 263 22.23 5.72 -7.63
N TYR A 264 21.25 5.04 -7.02
CA TYR A 264 19.89 4.97 -7.51
C TYR A 264 18.86 5.19 -6.39
N THR A 265 17.72 5.73 -6.77
CA THR A 265 16.57 6.00 -5.91
C THR A 265 15.31 5.50 -6.60
N VAL A 266 14.36 4.98 -5.84
CA VAL A 266 13.00 4.68 -6.31
C VAL A 266 12.12 5.88 -6.03
N ASP A 267 11.59 6.51 -7.09
CA ASP A 267 10.61 7.60 -7.02
C ASP A 267 9.19 7.05 -7.23
N ALA A 268 8.40 7.00 -6.16
CA ALA A 268 7.03 6.54 -6.18
C ALA A 268 6.00 7.67 -6.39
N ALA A 269 6.40 8.92 -6.66
CA ALA A 269 5.50 10.07 -6.68
C ALA A 269 4.40 9.95 -7.74
N TYR A 270 4.77 9.57 -8.97
CA TYR A 270 3.85 9.47 -10.11
C TYR A 270 3.50 8.03 -10.49
N TYR A 271 4.47 7.13 -10.39
CA TYR A 271 4.31 5.71 -10.67
C TYR A 271 4.60 4.96 -9.39
N GLY A 272 3.66 4.17 -8.89
CA GLY A 272 3.91 3.34 -7.72
C GLY A 272 2.88 2.25 -7.54
N ASN A 273 3.07 1.39 -6.54
CA ASN A 273 2.05 0.42 -6.15
C ASN A 273 1.33 0.90 -4.88
N ILE A 274 0.71 -0.02 -4.12
CA ILE A 274 0.01 0.34 -2.88
C ILE A 274 0.94 0.90 -1.78
N SER A 275 2.25 0.62 -1.84
CA SER A 275 3.25 1.12 -0.90
C SER A 275 3.35 2.65 -0.89
N HIS A 276 2.98 3.31 -2.00
CA HIS A 276 2.92 4.77 -2.11
C HIS A 276 2.10 5.42 -0.99
N PHE A 277 1.07 4.72 -0.49
CA PHE A 277 0.16 5.22 0.53
C PHE A 277 0.51 4.76 1.95
N VAL A 278 1.63 4.07 2.16
CA VAL A 278 2.00 3.54 3.48
C VAL A 278 2.68 4.64 4.28
N ASN A 279 2.10 5.00 5.42
CA ASN A 279 2.58 6.11 6.26
C ASN A 279 3.83 5.77 7.09
N HIS A 280 4.47 6.84 7.56
CA HIS A 280 5.54 6.78 8.55
C HIS A 280 5.03 6.43 9.96
N SER A 281 5.83 5.68 10.72
CA SER A 281 5.70 5.56 12.17
C SER A 281 7.07 5.38 12.83
N CYS A 282 7.28 5.99 14.01
CA CYS A 282 8.46 5.75 14.86
C CYS A 282 8.43 4.37 15.54
N ASN A 283 7.28 3.69 15.55
CA ASN A 283 7.12 2.31 16.02
C ASN A 283 6.43 1.47 14.93
N PRO A 284 7.11 1.23 13.81
CA PRO A 284 6.50 0.65 12.63
C PRO A 284 6.18 -0.83 12.82
N ASN A 285 5.22 -1.32 12.04
CA ASN A 285 4.92 -2.75 11.97
C ASN A 285 5.46 -3.44 10.71
N LEU A 286 6.12 -2.69 9.82
CA LEU A 286 6.85 -3.19 8.65
C LEU A 286 8.35 -2.92 8.77
N GLN A 287 9.14 -3.84 8.23
CA GLN A 287 10.60 -3.77 8.11
C GLN A 287 11.00 -3.94 6.65
N VAL A 288 11.95 -3.12 6.23
CA VAL A 288 12.57 -3.13 4.91
C VAL A 288 13.60 -4.26 4.79
N TYR A 289 13.57 -4.99 3.68
CA TYR A 289 14.61 -5.93 3.25
C TYR A 289 14.97 -5.68 1.78
N ASN A 290 16.26 -5.74 1.47
CA ASN A 290 16.78 -5.76 0.11
C ASN A 290 16.66 -7.18 -0.47
N VAL A 291 16.12 -7.28 -1.68
CA VAL A 291 15.80 -8.56 -2.33
C VAL A 291 16.37 -8.61 -3.74
N PHE A 292 17.05 -9.70 -4.04
CA PHE A 292 17.61 -10.00 -5.35
C PHE A 292 16.92 -11.23 -5.93
N ILE A 293 16.40 -11.10 -7.15
CA ILE A 293 15.63 -12.15 -7.84
C ILE A 293 16.12 -12.29 -9.28
N GLU A 294 15.69 -11.43 -10.19
CA GLU A 294 16.08 -11.50 -11.61
C GLU A 294 17.30 -10.64 -11.93
N ASN A 295 17.77 -9.83 -10.99
CA ASN A 295 18.93 -8.96 -11.09
C ASN A 295 19.78 -9.12 -9.82
N LEU A 296 21.10 -9.30 -9.97
CA LEU A 296 22.07 -9.36 -8.87
C LEU A 296 22.94 -8.09 -8.76
N ASP A 297 22.67 -7.06 -9.57
CA ASP A 297 23.32 -5.78 -9.35
C ASP A 297 22.90 -5.25 -7.97
N GLU A 298 23.83 -5.30 -7.01
CA GLU A 298 23.57 -4.93 -5.62
C GLU A 298 23.20 -3.45 -5.44
N ARG A 299 23.43 -2.63 -6.47
CA ARG A 299 23.00 -1.22 -6.52
C ARG A 299 21.51 -1.06 -6.85
N LEU A 300 20.86 -2.13 -7.33
CA LEU A 300 19.46 -2.14 -7.77
C LEU A 300 18.66 -3.25 -7.06
N PRO A 301 18.64 -3.28 -5.71
CA PRO A 301 17.82 -4.22 -4.96
C PRO A 301 16.34 -3.92 -5.15
N ARG A 302 15.51 -4.96 -5.05
CA ARG A 302 14.07 -4.78 -4.81
C ARG A 302 13.85 -4.51 -3.33
N ILE A 303 12.93 -3.60 -3.02
CA ILE A 303 12.56 -3.26 -1.65
C ILE A 303 11.32 -4.06 -1.25
N ALA A 304 11.45 -4.93 -0.24
CA ALA A 304 10.34 -5.71 0.29
C ALA A 304 10.03 -5.34 1.74
N PHE A 305 8.74 -5.27 2.08
CA PHE A 305 8.24 -5.08 3.43
C PHE A 305 7.80 -6.38 4.06
N PHE A 306 8.35 -6.69 5.23
CA PHE A 306 7.98 -7.82 6.07
C PHE A 306 7.43 -7.34 7.42
N ALA A 307 6.45 -8.05 7.97
CA ALA A 307 5.86 -7.68 9.25
C ALA A 307 6.86 -7.89 10.42
N THR A 308 7.07 -6.89 11.28
CA THR A 308 7.96 -7.02 12.47
C THR A 308 7.29 -7.77 13.63
N ARG A 309 5.96 -7.79 13.64
CA ARG A 309 5.10 -8.45 14.62
C ARG A 309 3.83 -8.95 13.97
N SER A 310 2.96 -9.60 14.74
CA SER A 310 1.60 -9.87 14.22
C SER A 310 0.84 -8.54 14.09
N ILE A 311 0.15 -8.38 12.96
CA ILE A 311 -0.65 -7.20 12.63
C ILE A 311 -2.11 -7.65 12.57
N ARG A 312 -3.00 -6.91 13.24
CA ARG A 312 -4.42 -7.26 13.32
C ARG A 312 -5.16 -6.78 12.07
N ALA A 313 -6.27 -7.44 11.74
CA ALA A 313 -7.21 -6.91 10.75
C ALA A 313 -7.67 -5.51 11.14
N GLY A 314 -7.69 -4.59 10.17
CA GLY A 314 -8.01 -3.17 10.34
C GLY A 314 -6.86 -2.30 10.82
N GLU A 315 -5.70 -2.86 11.17
CA GLU A 315 -4.54 -2.09 11.64
C GLU A 315 -3.79 -1.45 10.47
N GLU A 316 -3.43 -0.17 10.62
CA GLU A 316 -2.63 0.59 9.66
C GLU A 316 -1.21 -0.01 9.55
N LEU A 317 -0.74 -0.13 8.32
CA LEU A 317 0.60 -0.55 7.97
C LEU A 317 1.50 0.67 7.91
N THR A 318 2.65 0.60 8.57
CA THR A 318 3.60 1.71 8.66
C THR A 318 5.03 1.21 8.65
N PHE A 319 5.93 2.01 8.09
CA PHE A 319 7.38 1.81 8.14
C PHE A 319 8.09 3.07 8.64
N ASP A 320 9.34 2.96 9.04
CA ASP A 320 10.14 4.12 9.43
C ASP A 320 10.82 4.71 8.18
N TYR A 321 10.50 5.96 7.85
CA TYR A 321 11.04 6.65 6.66
C TYR A 321 12.51 6.99 6.85
N ASN A 322 12.97 7.08 8.10
CA ASN A 322 14.31 7.46 8.46
C ASN A 322 15.22 6.25 8.75
N MET A 323 14.81 5.02 8.36
CA MET A 323 15.66 3.84 8.55
C MET A 323 17.04 3.97 7.85
N GLN A 324 17.14 4.85 6.84
CA GLN A 324 18.39 5.22 6.15
C GLN A 324 19.41 5.93 7.08
N GLY A 325 18.98 6.48 8.23
CA GLY A 325 19.83 7.26 9.14
C GLY A 325 20.49 6.48 10.28
N LYS A 326 20.19 5.19 10.47
CA LYS A 326 20.82 4.36 11.50
C LYS A 326 21.78 3.36 10.87
N LYS A 327 22.94 3.86 10.42
CA LYS A 327 24.14 3.02 10.44
C LYS A 327 24.39 2.68 11.90
N GLU A 328 24.03 1.47 12.32
CA GLU A 328 24.60 0.91 13.55
C GLU A 328 26.12 0.89 13.31
N GLU A 329 26.84 1.83 13.93
CA GLU A 329 28.28 1.69 14.10
C GLU A 329 28.49 0.36 14.82
N ILE A 330 28.95 -0.64 14.07
CA ILE A 330 29.45 -1.88 14.64
C ILE A 330 30.74 -1.49 15.35
N TRP A 331 30.65 -1.19 16.64
CA TRP A 331 31.81 -1.21 17.51
C TRP A 331 32.22 -2.68 17.62
N GLU A 332 33.16 -3.11 16.77
CA GLU A 332 33.94 -4.30 17.06
C GLU A 332 34.70 -4.00 18.37
N GLU A 333 34.23 -4.56 19.48
CA GLU A 333 35.00 -4.63 20.72
C GLU A 333 36.26 -5.46 20.44
N PHE A 334 37.33 -4.79 20.01
CA PHE A 334 38.67 -5.33 20.17
C PHE A 334 38.99 -5.27 21.67
N GLU A 335 38.86 -6.41 22.35
CA GLU A 335 39.50 -6.61 23.65
C GLU A 335 41.01 -6.46 23.48
N ILE A 336 41.52 -5.26 23.73
CA ILE A 336 42.96 -5.03 23.93
C ILE A 336 43.27 -5.52 25.34
N THR A 337 43.70 -6.76 25.48
CA THR A 337 44.35 -7.24 26.71
C THR A 337 45.72 -6.57 26.83
N CYS A 338 45.81 -5.48 27.59
CA CYS A 338 47.07 -4.97 28.09
C CYS A 338 47.57 -5.90 29.22
N ASN A 339 48.52 -6.78 28.90
CA ASN A 339 49.35 -7.40 29.93
C ASN A 339 50.25 -6.30 30.52
N LEU A 340 49.99 -5.92 31.77
CA LEU A 340 50.91 -5.09 32.53
C LEU A 340 52.19 -5.89 32.84
N PRO A 341 53.38 -5.23 32.84
CA PRO A 341 54.68 -5.87 32.99
C PRO A 341 54.95 -6.47 34.37
#